data_AF-A0AAV3R3G2-F1
#
_entry.id   AF-A0AAV3R3G2-F1
#
_cell.length_a   1.000
_cell.length_b   1.000
_cell.length_c   1.000
_cell.angle_alpha   90.00
_cell.angle_beta   90.00
_cell.angle_gamma   90.00
#
_symmetry.space_group_name_H-M   'P 1'
#
loop_
_entity.id
_entity.type
_entity.pdbx_description
1 polymer ?
#
loop_
_entity_poly.entity_id
_entity_poly.type
_entity_poly.pdbx_seq_one_letter_code
_entity_poly.pdbx_strand_id
1 'polypeptide(L)'
;MTLLQGGGWCNDVKSCLERKFTALGSSTRMDDQHVFTGILRNKAQENPDFFNWNRVFVRYCDGASFAGEGEHKKARLQFRGQRIYRAAMEDLMSKGMRHADQALLSGCSAGSVAVILHCDAFSNLFPRTTRVKCLSDAGLVMDTIDVSGGHNMRSRVHGVVSLQGVQKILPHSCTSRHDPIFCFFPQNLINYVRTPLFILNAAYDSIQILIEN
;
A
#
# COMPACT_ATOMS: atom_id res chain seq x y z
N MET A 1 9.72 6.65 -10.84
CA MET A 1 8.77 5.58 -10.48
C MET A 1 9.09 5.11 -9.08
N THR A 2 8.10 5.11 -8.20
CA THR A 2 8.23 4.66 -6.82
C THR A 2 7.28 3.49 -6.61
N LEU A 3 7.82 2.30 -6.34
CA LEU A 3 7.04 1.09 -6.11
C LEU A 3 6.98 0.76 -4.60
N LEU A 4 5.78 0.67 -4.06
CA LEU A 4 5.50 0.28 -2.68
C LEU A 4 5.38 -1.25 -2.59
N GLN A 5 6.25 -1.86 -1.77
CA GLN A 5 6.26 -3.31 -1.57
C GLN A 5 4.95 -3.79 -0.92
N GLY A 6 4.47 -4.98 -1.33
CA GLY A 6 3.37 -5.71 -0.68
C GLY A 6 3.83 -6.76 0.33
N GLY A 7 2.90 -7.62 0.76
CA GLY A 7 3.19 -8.71 1.69
C GLY A 7 2.11 -8.96 2.74
N GLY A 8 0.84 -8.75 2.38
CA GLY A 8 -0.30 -8.92 3.27
C GLY A 8 -0.28 -8.04 4.52
N TRP A 9 -1.10 -8.41 5.50
CA TRP A 9 -1.28 -7.68 6.75
C TRP A 9 -1.15 -8.61 7.96
N CYS A 10 -0.91 -8.01 9.13
CA CYS A 10 -1.28 -8.63 10.39
C CYS A 10 -2.53 -7.93 10.92
N ASN A 11 -3.47 -8.67 11.52
CA ASN A 11 -4.79 -8.14 11.84
C ASN A 11 -5.22 -8.41 13.30
N ASP A 12 -4.33 -9.02 14.08
CA ASP A 12 -4.49 -9.18 15.53
C ASP A 12 -3.12 -9.09 16.22
N VAL A 13 -3.11 -9.02 17.56
CA VAL A 13 -1.86 -8.89 18.33
C VAL A 13 -0.93 -10.08 18.10
N LYS A 14 -1.47 -11.30 17.95
CA LYS A 14 -0.69 -12.53 17.78
C LYS A 14 0.05 -12.53 16.44
N SER A 15 -0.68 -12.37 15.34
CA SER A 15 -0.13 -12.28 13.98
C SER A 15 0.87 -11.14 13.83
N CYS A 16 0.63 -9.98 14.48
CA CYS A 16 1.59 -8.88 14.45
C CYS A 16 2.85 -9.17 15.28
N LEU A 17 2.74 -9.88 16.40
CA LEU A 17 3.89 -10.33 17.19
C LEU A 17 4.73 -11.37 16.45
N GLU A 18 4.12 -12.25 15.68
CA GLU A 18 4.82 -13.20 14.81
C GLU A 18 5.52 -12.45 13.66
N ARG A 19 4.79 -11.54 13.00
CA ARG A 19 5.28 -10.77 11.86
C ARG A 19 6.50 -9.90 12.18
N LYS A 20 6.61 -9.33 13.39
CA LYS A 20 7.71 -8.43 13.78
C LYS A 20 9.10 -9.07 13.68
N PHE A 21 9.18 -10.40 13.69
CA PHE A 21 10.44 -11.14 13.58
C PHE A 21 10.84 -11.45 12.12
N THR A 22 10.07 -10.98 11.14
CA THR A 22 10.31 -11.19 9.70
C THR A 22 10.73 -9.90 9.00
N ALA A 23 11.21 -10.00 7.76
CA ALA A 23 11.50 -8.84 6.89
C ALA A 23 10.30 -7.91 6.68
N LEU A 24 9.08 -8.43 6.85
CA LEU A 24 7.82 -7.69 6.69
C LEU A 24 7.31 -7.04 7.99
N GLY A 25 8.09 -7.12 9.07
CA GLY A 25 7.80 -6.47 10.35
C GLY A 25 9.02 -5.83 11.01
N SER A 26 10.22 -5.97 10.43
CA SER A 26 11.45 -5.32 10.90
C SER A 26 12.43 -5.09 9.76
N SER A 27 12.98 -3.87 9.68
CA SER A 27 14.04 -3.52 8.73
C SER A 27 15.35 -4.26 9.01
N THR A 28 15.63 -4.64 10.26
CA THR A 28 16.83 -5.44 10.63
C THR A 28 16.81 -6.87 10.08
N ARG A 29 15.69 -7.28 9.48
CA ARG A 29 15.48 -8.60 8.87
C ARG A 29 15.34 -8.51 7.36
N MET A 30 15.45 -7.31 6.78
CA MET A 30 15.42 -7.13 5.33
C MET A 30 16.79 -7.39 4.74
N ASP A 31 16.82 -7.96 3.54
CA ASP A 31 18.05 -8.02 2.74
C ASP A 31 18.51 -6.60 2.38
N ASP A 32 19.83 -6.40 2.38
CA ASP A 32 20.46 -5.13 2.04
C ASP A 32 20.20 -4.72 0.58
N GLN A 33 19.97 -5.71 -0.30
CA GLN A 33 19.75 -5.51 -1.72
C GLN A 33 18.44 -6.12 -2.18
N HIS A 34 17.74 -5.40 -3.05
CA HIS A 34 16.55 -5.89 -3.72
C HIS A 34 16.79 -5.91 -5.23
N VAL A 35 16.58 -7.06 -5.87
CA VAL A 35 16.74 -7.20 -7.31
C VAL A 35 15.51 -6.64 -8.01
N PHE A 36 15.69 -5.56 -8.78
CA PHE A 36 14.62 -4.96 -9.57
C PHE A 36 14.24 -5.87 -10.74
N THR A 37 12.96 -6.26 -10.82
CA THR A 37 12.37 -7.09 -11.88
C THR A 37 11.20 -6.37 -12.56
N GLY A 38 10.72 -6.91 -13.68
CA GLY A 38 9.56 -6.39 -14.41
C GLY A 38 9.66 -4.89 -14.71
N ILE A 39 8.64 -4.12 -14.30
CA ILE A 39 8.53 -2.67 -14.51
C ILE A 39 9.67 -1.83 -13.87
N LEU A 40 10.50 -2.44 -13.01
CA LEU A 40 11.68 -1.80 -12.42
C LEU A 40 12.99 -2.18 -13.13
N ARG A 41 12.98 -3.03 -14.15
CA ARG A 41 14.20 -3.36 -14.92
C ARG A 41 14.70 -2.16 -15.70
N ASN A 42 16.01 -2.08 -15.89
CA ASN A 42 16.69 -1.08 -16.73
C ASN A 42 16.96 -1.55 -18.16
N LYS A 43 16.33 -2.64 -18.60
CA LYS A 43 16.51 -3.20 -19.93
C LYS A 43 15.26 -2.97 -20.75
N ALA A 44 15.39 -2.28 -21.88
CA ALA A 44 14.26 -1.96 -22.76
C ALA A 44 13.52 -3.22 -23.27
N GLN A 45 14.22 -4.35 -23.40
CA GLN A 45 13.60 -5.62 -23.81
C GLN A 45 12.65 -6.20 -22.74
N GLU A 46 12.88 -5.91 -21.47
CA GLU A 46 12.05 -6.37 -20.34
C GLU A 46 11.06 -5.29 -19.87
N ASN A 47 11.41 -4.01 -20.03
CA ASN A 47 10.65 -2.85 -19.57
C ASN A 47 10.68 -1.74 -20.64
N PRO A 48 9.98 -1.92 -21.78
CA PRO A 48 10.09 -1.03 -22.93
C PRO A 48 9.68 0.42 -22.60
N ASP A 49 8.74 0.60 -21.68
CA ASP A 49 8.15 1.89 -21.37
C ASP A 49 8.96 2.71 -20.34
N PHE A 50 9.55 2.03 -19.34
CA PHE A 50 10.13 2.71 -18.16
C PHE A 50 11.59 2.38 -17.87
N PHE A 51 12.30 1.65 -18.75
CA PHE A 51 13.67 1.19 -18.47
C PHE A 51 14.64 2.30 -18.07
N ASN A 52 14.47 3.50 -18.63
CA ASN A 52 15.35 4.66 -18.38
C ASN A 52 14.83 5.61 -17.29
N TRP A 53 13.76 5.25 -16.56
CA TRP A 53 13.26 6.09 -15.47
C TRP A 53 14.12 5.94 -14.21
N ASN A 54 14.10 6.97 -13.36
CA ASN A 54 14.50 6.83 -11.95
C ASN A 54 13.55 5.85 -11.26
N ARG A 55 14.08 4.84 -10.57
CA ARG A 55 13.33 3.71 -10.02
C ARG A 55 13.64 3.52 -8.55
N VAL A 56 12.60 3.44 -7.73
CA VAL A 56 12.68 3.29 -6.28
C VAL A 56 11.77 2.15 -5.86
N PHE A 57 12.26 1.31 -4.94
CA PHE A 57 11.47 0.27 -4.28
C PHE A 57 11.45 0.56 -2.78
N VAL A 58 10.28 0.92 -2.25
CA VAL A 58 10.10 1.22 -0.83
C VAL A 58 9.72 -0.06 -0.11
N ARG A 59 10.60 -0.52 0.79
CA ARG A 59 10.39 -1.74 1.57
C ARG A 59 9.23 -1.58 2.56
N TYR A 60 8.47 -2.64 2.74
CA TYR A 60 7.25 -2.67 3.56
C TYR A 60 7.48 -3.42 4.87
N CYS A 61 7.18 -2.79 6.01
CA CYS A 61 7.32 -3.39 7.33
C CYS A 61 6.29 -2.95 8.38
N ASP A 62 5.26 -2.18 8.01
CA ASP A 62 4.27 -1.72 8.99
C ASP A 62 3.11 -2.69 9.22
N GLY A 63 2.79 -3.54 8.23
CA GLY A 63 1.72 -4.53 8.35
C GLY A 63 0.31 -4.00 8.08
N ALA A 64 0.16 -2.76 7.61
CA ALA A 64 -1.12 -2.14 7.24
C ALA A 64 -1.01 -1.27 5.99
N SER A 65 -0.36 -1.71 4.92
CA SER A 65 -0.32 -0.96 3.64
C SER A 65 0.15 0.49 3.79
N PHE A 66 1.23 0.72 4.54
CA PHE A 66 1.75 2.08 4.80
C PHE A 66 0.69 3.03 5.41
N ALA A 67 -0.22 2.50 6.21
CA ALA A 67 -1.38 3.24 6.68
C ALA A 67 -1.59 3.17 8.20
N GLY A 68 -0.84 2.35 8.93
CA GLY A 68 -0.89 2.34 10.40
C GLY A 68 -0.44 3.67 11.04
N GLU A 69 -1.17 4.14 12.06
CA GLU A 69 -0.87 5.33 12.87
C GLU A 69 -1.29 5.11 14.34
N GLY A 70 -0.82 4.00 14.91
CA GLY A 70 -1.22 3.50 16.22
C GLY A 70 -0.14 2.70 16.93
N GLU A 71 -0.40 2.22 18.12
CA GLU A 71 0.54 1.36 18.84
C GLU A 71 -0.21 0.42 19.78
N HIS A 72 0.42 -0.70 20.11
CA HIS A 72 -0.06 -1.61 21.14
C HIS A 72 0.99 -1.72 22.25
N LYS A 73 0.92 -0.84 23.24
CA LYS A 73 1.95 -0.66 24.30
C LYS A 73 2.31 -1.97 25.01
N LYS A 74 1.31 -2.75 25.44
CA LYS A 74 1.53 -4.02 26.15
C LYS A 74 2.30 -5.05 25.32
N ALA A 75 2.08 -5.06 24.00
CA ALA A 75 2.76 -5.98 23.07
C ALA A 75 4.03 -5.38 22.46
N ARG A 76 4.35 -4.11 22.79
CA ARG A 76 5.46 -3.33 22.23
C ARG A 76 5.44 -3.31 20.70
N LEU A 77 4.25 -3.19 20.11
CA LEU A 77 4.06 -3.06 18.67
C LEU A 77 3.86 -1.60 18.28
N GLN A 78 4.54 -1.19 17.21
CA GLN A 78 4.49 0.16 16.65
C GLN A 78 3.91 0.10 15.24
N PHE A 79 2.75 0.70 15.02
CA PHE A 79 2.11 0.77 13.71
C PHE A 79 2.36 2.16 13.13
N ARG A 80 3.33 2.25 12.23
CA ARG A 80 3.93 3.51 11.77
C ARG A 80 3.94 3.65 10.24
N GLY A 81 3.05 2.92 9.56
CA GLY A 81 2.97 2.89 8.10
C GLY A 81 2.87 4.28 7.48
N GLN A 82 1.99 5.13 8.02
CA GLN A 82 1.81 6.50 7.51
C GLN A 82 3.10 7.34 7.62
N ARG A 83 3.85 7.15 8.71
CA ARG A 83 5.11 7.86 8.96
C ARG A 83 6.24 7.33 8.09
N ILE A 84 6.31 6.02 7.89
CA ILE A 84 7.27 5.39 6.97
C ILE A 84 7.04 5.91 5.55
N TYR A 85 5.79 5.95 5.08
CA TYR A 85 5.46 6.51 3.77
C TYR A 85 5.89 7.96 3.65
N ARG A 86 5.52 8.81 4.62
CA ARG A 86 5.87 10.23 4.60
C ARG A 86 7.39 10.44 4.56
N ALA A 87 8.12 9.78 5.46
CA ALA A 87 9.57 9.89 5.53
C ALA A 87 10.24 9.44 4.21
N ALA A 88 9.76 8.34 3.62
CA ALA A 88 10.26 7.87 2.33
C ALA A 88 9.99 8.90 1.22
N MET A 89 8.78 9.45 1.11
CA MET A 89 8.48 10.46 0.08
C MET A 89 9.29 11.74 0.29
N GLU A 90 9.43 12.23 1.52
CA GLU A 90 10.23 13.42 1.86
C GLU A 90 11.71 13.25 1.46
N ASP A 91 12.30 12.10 1.77
CA ASP A 91 13.67 11.76 1.39
C ASP A 91 13.84 11.64 -0.13
N LEU A 92 12.90 11.01 -0.83
CA LEU A 92 12.94 10.95 -2.30
C LEU A 92 12.79 12.33 -2.94
N MET A 93 11.93 13.19 -2.38
CA MET A 93 11.75 14.57 -2.84
C MET A 93 13.04 15.36 -2.67
N SER A 94 13.81 15.16 -1.60
CA SER A 94 15.12 15.82 -1.42
C SER A 94 16.19 15.28 -2.37
N LYS A 95 16.11 14.00 -2.74
CA LYS A 95 17.01 13.31 -3.70
C LYS A 95 16.67 13.56 -5.17
N GLY A 96 15.92 14.62 -5.47
CA GLY A 96 15.65 15.08 -6.84
C GLY A 96 14.31 14.65 -7.42
N MET A 97 13.51 13.82 -6.74
CA MET A 97 12.17 13.47 -7.23
C MET A 97 11.29 14.72 -7.46
N ARG A 98 11.48 15.78 -6.67
CA ARG A 98 10.75 17.06 -6.80
C ARG A 98 10.87 17.75 -8.16
N HIS A 99 11.87 17.39 -8.95
CA HIS A 99 12.13 17.96 -10.28
C HIS A 99 11.62 17.08 -11.43
N ALA A 100 10.89 16.02 -11.12
CA ALA A 100 10.39 15.11 -12.14
C ALA A 100 9.30 15.76 -13.00
N ASP A 101 9.40 15.60 -14.33
CA ASP A 101 8.33 15.95 -15.27
C ASP A 101 7.17 14.94 -15.21
N GLN A 102 7.50 13.69 -14.87
CA GLN A 102 6.56 12.57 -14.75
C GLN A 102 6.85 11.76 -13.49
N ALA A 103 5.82 11.48 -12.72
CA ALA A 103 5.91 10.66 -11.52
C ALA A 103 4.84 9.56 -11.53
N LEU A 104 5.25 8.35 -11.15
CA LEU A 104 4.37 7.20 -11.01
C LEU A 104 4.55 6.60 -9.62
N LEU A 105 3.47 6.56 -8.85
CA LEU A 105 3.38 5.75 -7.64
C LEU A 105 2.77 4.40 -8.02
N SER A 106 3.50 3.32 -7.79
CA SER A 106 3.08 1.96 -8.08
C SER A 106 3.16 1.11 -6.83
N GLY A 107 2.53 -0.06 -6.82
CA GLY A 107 2.57 -1.00 -5.71
C GLY A 107 1.84 -2.29 -6.05
N CYS A 108 2.25 -3.37 -5.39
CA CYS A 108 1.69 -4.71 -5.59
C CYS A 108 1.05 -5.23 -4.29
N SER A 109 -0.08 -5.93 -4.37
CA SER A 109 -0.74 -6.54 -3.20
C SER A 109 -1.04 -5.50 -2.11
N ALA A 110 -0.59 -5.68 -0.87
CA ALA A 110 -0.75 -4.67 0.19
C ALA A 110 -0.17 -3.29 -0.20
N GLY A 111 0.91 -3.25 -0.98
CA GLY A 111 1.49 -2.00 -1.48
C GLY A 111 0.57 -1.30 -2.49
N SER A 112 -0.27 -2.06 -3.20
CA SER A 112 -1.27 -1.53 -4.12
C SER A 112 -2.43 -0.86 -3.38
N VAL A 113 -2.88 -1.42 -2.25
CA VAL A 113 -3.85 -0.73 -1.38
C VAL A 113 -3.26 0.59 -0.85
N ALA A 114 -1.96 0.59 -0.53
CA ALA A 114 -1.24 1.81 -0.15
C ALA A 114 -1.22 2.85 -1.28
N VAL A 115 -1.06 2.43 -2.54
CA VAL A 115 -1.13 3.33 -3.71
C VAL A 115 -2.48 4.03 -3.75
N ILE A 116 -3.60 3.30 -3.61
CA ILE A 116 -4.94 3.90 -3.67
C ILE A 116 -5.13 4.89 -2.53
N LEU A 117 -4.72 4.53 -1.30
CA LEU A 117 -4.80 5.39 -0.11
C LEU A 117 -4.01 6.69 -0.25
N HIS A 118 -2.81 6.62 -0.84
CA HIS A 118 -1.88 7.74 -0.89
C HIS A 118 -1.80 8.43 -2.25
N CYS A 119 -2.59 8.03 -3.25
CA CYS A 119 -2.43 8.50 -4.63
C CYS A 119 -2.54 10.03 -4.75
N ASP A 120 -3.60 10.62 -4.16
CA ASP A 120 -3.79 12.06 -4.19
C ASP A 120 -2.76 12.81 -3.33
N ALA A 121 -2.37 12.23 -2.19
CA ALA A 121 -1.30 12.80 -1.36
C ALA A 121 0.04 12.83 -2.11
N PHE A 122 0.35 11.77 -2.87
CA PHE A 122 1.53 11.70 -3.72
C PHE A 122 1.49 12.76 -4.82
N SER A 123 0.35 12.90 -5.52
CA SER A 123 0.19 13.94 -6.53
C SER A 123 0.38 15.35 -5.98
N ASN A 124 -0.07 15.61 -4.76
CA ASN A 124 0.05 16.90 -4.11
C ASN A 124 1.49 17.27 -3.69
N LEU A 125 2.44 16.33 -3.76
CA LEU A 125 3.86 16.64 -3.54
C LEU A 125 4.49 17.44 -4.69
N PHE A 126 3.87 17.41 -5.88
CA PHE A 126 4.42 17.97 -7.10
C PHE A 126 3.66 19.24 -7.55
N PRO A 127 4.31 20.15 -8.29
CA PRO A 127 3.59 21.23 -8.97
C PRO A 127 2.62 20.67 -10.02
N ARG A 128 1.59 21.46 -10.37
CA ARG A 128 0.57 21.07 -11.37
C ARG A 128 1.12 20.77 -12.77
N THR A 129 2.36 21.19 -13.06
CA THR A 129 3.06 20.92 -14.32
C THR A 129 3.59 19.49 -14.41
N THR A 130 3.85 18.82 -13.28
CA THR A 130 4.30 17.43 -13.25
C THR A 130 3.13 16.50 -13.56
N ARG A 131 3.32 15.56 -14.49
CA ARG A 131 2.33 14.53 -14.78
C ARG A 131 2.44 13.40 -13.76
N VAL A 132 1.52 13.38 -12.81
CA VAL A 132 1.45 12.32 -11.79
C VAL A 132 0.38 11.30 -12.14
N LYS A 133 0.70 10.01 -11.99
CA LYS A 133 -0.25 8.90 -12.09
C LYS A 133 0.01 7.87 -10.98
N CYS A 134 -0.97 7.00 -10.76
CA CYS A 134 -0.87 5.88 -9.85
C CYS A 134 -1.18 4.56 -10.55
N LEU A 135 -0.50 3.49 -10.16
CA LEU A 135 -0.73 2.12 -10.64
C LEU A 135 -0.93 1.18 -9.44
N SER A 136 -2.12 0.60 -9.36
CA SER A 136 -2.52 -0.34 -8.34
C SER A 136 -2.53 -1.75 -8.95
N ASP A 137 -1.53 -2.59 -8.64
CA ASP A 137 -1.42 -3.98 -9.09
C ASP A 137 -1.80 -5.01 -8.00
N ALA A 138 -2.74 -5.91 -8.30
CA ALA A 138 -3.21 -6.98 -7.40
C ALA A 138 -3.69 -6.46 -6.03
N GLY A 139 -4.24 -5.25 -6.00
CA GLY A 139 -4.68 -4.57 -4.77
C GLY A 139 -6.17 -4.46 -4.59
N LEU A 140 -7.00 -4.87 -5.56
CA LEU A 140 -8.46 -4.73 -5.52
C LEU A 140 -9.08 -5.85 -4.65
N VAL A 141 -8.74 -5.85 -3.36
CA VAL A 141 -9.40 -6.74 -2.39
C VAL A 141 -10.86 -6.33 -2.21
N MET A 142 -11.75 -7.31 -2.14
CA MET A 142 -13.20 -7.07 -2.06
C MET A 142 -13.79 -7.56 -0.75
N ASP A 143 -14.83 -6.85 -0.29
CA ASP A 143 -15.67 -7.31 0.81
C ASP A 143 -16.82 -8.14 0.24
N THR A 144 -16.59 -9.45 0.13
CA THR A 144 -17.54 -10.42 -0.39
C THR A 144 -17.95 -11.44 0.68
N ILE A 145 -18.96 -12.23 0.36
CA ILE A 145 -19.35 -13.39 1.17
C ILE A 145 -18.43 -14.54 0.75
N ASP A 146 -17.75 -15.16 1.71
CA ASP A 146 -16.85 -16.28 1.46
C ASP A 146 -17.60 -17.60 1.20
N VAL A 147 -16.90 -18.67 0.81
CA VAL A 147 -17.54 -19.96 0.46
C VAL A 147 -18.27 -20.61 1.64
N SER A 148 -17.95 -20.21 2.86
CA SER A 148 -18.60 -20.68 4.09
C SER A 148 -19.81 -19.83 4.50
N GLY A 149 -20.13 -18.78 3.74
CA GLY A 149 -21.19 -17.81 4.05
C GLY A 149 -20.76 -16.71 5.02
N GLY A 150 -19.46 -16.62 5.33
CA GLY A 150 -18.87 -15.65 6.23
C GLY A 150 -18.37 -14.38 5.53
N HIS A 151 -17.62 -13.58 6.29
CA HIS A 151 -16.94 -12.37 5.82
C HIS A 151 -15.49 -12.33 6.31
N ASN A 152 -14.72 -13.37 5.98
CA ASN A 152 -13.32 -13.50 6.43
C ASN A 152 -12.46 -12.29 6.05
N MET A 153 -12.60 -11.76 4.82
CA MET A 153 -11.87 -10.56 4.41
C MET A 153 -12.26 -9.34 5.24
N ARG A 154 -13.57 -9.12 5.49
CA ARG A 154 -14.04 -8.02 6.35
C ARG A 154 -13.46 -8.11 7.75
N SER A 155 -13.48 -9.30 8.35
CA SER A 155 -12.92 -9.54 9.69
C SER A 155 -11.42 -9.22 9.73
N ARG A 156 -10.69 -9.61 8.68
CA ARG A 156 -9.26 -9.29 8.54
C ARG A 156 -9.03 -7.79 8.41
N VAL A 157 -9.76 -7.10 7.53
CA VAL A 157 -9.66 -5.65 7.37
C VAL A 157 -10.07 -4.90 8.65
N HIS A 158 -11.12 -5.34 9.35
CA HIS A 158 -11.51 -4.78 10.64
C HIS A 158 -10.35 -4.81 11.63
N GLY A 159 -9.65 -5.94 11.72
CA GLY A 159 -8.48 -6.10 12.58
C GLY A 159 -7.35 -5.15 12.21
N VAL A 160 -7.03 -5.03 10.92
CA VAL A 160 -6.02 -4.07 10.42
C VAL A 160 -6.40 -2.64 10.81
N VAL A 161 -7.62 -2.22 10.50
CA VAL A 161 -8.07 -0.85 10.69
C VAL A 161 -8.07 -0.48 12.18
N SER A 162 -8.70 -1.31 13.00
CA SER A 162 -8.94 -1.03 14.42
C SER A 162 -7.67 -1.17 15.26
N LEU A 163 -6.88 -2.23 15.06
CA LEU A 163 -5.68 -2.48 15.86
C LEU A 163 -4.56 -1.49 15.53
N GLN A 164 -4.38 -1.19 14.25
CA GLN A 164 -3.23 -0.42 13.78
C GLN A 164 -3.50 1.09 13.68
N GLY A 165 -4.72 1.52 14.03
CA GLY A 165 -5.11 2.93 14.04
C GLY A 165 -5.24 3.54 12.64
N VAL A 166 -5.54 2.72 11.63
CA VAL A 166 -5.65 3.16 10.24
C VAL A 166 -6.79 4.15 10.06
N GLN A 167 -7.83 4.11 10.88
CA GLN A 167 -8.96 5.04 10.75
C GLN A 167 -8.56 6.53 10.74
N LYS A 168 -7.39 6.87 11.30
CA LYS A 168 -6.87 8.24 11.39
C LYS A 168 -6.39 8.81 10.05
N ILE A 169 -6.10 7.95 9.07
CA ILE A 169 -5.51 8.36 7.79
C ILE A 169 -6.48 8.19 6.62
N LEU A 170 -7.59 7.47 6.83
CA LEU A 170 -8.57 7.21 5.79
C LEU A 170 -9.23 8.52 5.35
N PRO A 171 -9.52 8.69 4.05
CA PRO A 171 -9.99 9.96 3.55
C PRO A 171 -11.38 10.28 4.09
N HIS A 172 -11.54 11.51 4.55
CA HIS A 172 -12.81 12.01 5.08
C HIS A 172 -13.97 11.91 4.08
N SER A 173 -13.66 12.02 2.78
CA SER A 173 -14.64 11.83 1.70
C SER A 173 -15.32 10.45 1.73
N CYS A 174 -14.61 9.42 2.21
CA CYS A 174 -15.18 8.09 2.41
C CYS A 174 -15.77 7.94 3.82
N THR A 175 -15.03 8.31 4.87
CA THR A 175 -15.43 8.04 6.27
C THR A 175 -16.61 8.90 6.75
N SER A 176 -16.97 9.95 6.02
CA SER A 176 -18.21 10.71 6.23
C SER A 176 -19.48 9.94 5.79
N ARG A 177 -19.32 8.88 4.98
CA ARG A 177 -20.44 8.12 4.39
C ARG A 177 -20.44 6.64 4.77
N HIS A 178 -19.29 6.12 5.18
CA HIS A 178 -19.10 4.72 5.52
C HIS A 178 -18.33 4.56 6.82
N ASP A 179 -18.52 3.41 7.49
CA ASP A 179 -17.63 3.01 8.57
C ASP A 179 -16.17 2.95 8.05
N PRO A 180 -15.17 3.41 8.84
CA PRO A 180 -13.76 3.36 8.47
C PRO A 180 -13.27 2.01 7.93
N ILE A 181 -13.83 0.89 8.39
CA ILE A 181 -13.47 -0.45 7.90
C ILE A 181 -13.72 -0.55 6.40
N PHE A 182 -14.87 -0.08 5.92
CA PHE A 182 -15.23 -0.10 4.50
C PHE A 182 -14.36 0.86 3.67
N CYS A 183 -13.79 1.90 4.27
CA CYS A 183 -12.93 2.86 3.58
C CYS A 183 -11.49 2.37 3.36
N PHE A 184 -11.10 1.27 4.00
CA PHE A 184 -9.86 0.58 3.66
C PHE A 184 -10.00 -0.32 2.43
N PHE A 185 -11.22 -0.71 2.09
CA PHE A 185 -11.52 -1.51 0.90
C PHE A 185 -11.46 -0.65 -0.37
N PRO A 186 -10.64 -1.04 -1.36
CA PRO A 186 -10.55 -0.38 -2.66
C PRO A 186 -11.90 -0.14 -3.34
N GLN A 187 -12.86 -1.08 -3.27
CA GLN A 187 -14.14 -0.91 -3.97
C GLN A 187 -14.93 0.32 -3.51
N ASN A 188 -14.70 0.80 -2.28
CA ASN A 188 -15.32 2.03 -1.77
C ASN A 188 -14.39 3.24 -1.96
N LEU A 189 -13.08 3.03 -1.90
CA LEU A 189 -12.08 4.09 -1.88
C LEU A 189 -11.81 4.71 -3.27
N ILE A 190 -11.81 3.89 -4.32
CA ILE A 190 -11.41 4.30 -5.68
C ILE A 190 -12.26 5.48 -6.19
N ASN A 191 -13.54 5.52 -5.86
CA ASN A 191 -14.46 6.60 -6.27
C ASN A 191 -14.08 7.98 -5.70
N TYR A 192 -13.19 8.04 -4.72
CA TYR A 192 -12.74 9.28 -4.11
C TYR A 192 -11.35 9.72 -4.56
N VAL A 193 -10.64 8.90 -5.34
CA VAL A 193 -9.31 9.22 -5.87
C VAL A 193 -9.45 10.14 -7.08
N ARG A 194 -8.79 11.31 -7.04
CA ARG A 194 -8.87 12.33 -8.10
C ARG A 194 -7.75 12.17 -9.13
N THR A 195 -6.59 11.73 -8.68
CA THR A 195 -5.41 11.52 -9.51
C THR A 195 -5.63 10.29 -10.42
N PRO A 196 -5.20 10.34 -11.70
CA PRO A 196 -5.37 9.21 -12.61
C PRO A 196 -4.78 7.91 -12.03
N LEU A 197 -5.66 6.95 -11.79
CA LEU A 197 -5.36 5.64 -11.20
C LEU A 197 -5.59 4.55 -12.25
N PHE A 198 -4.56 3.77 -12.54
CA PHE A 198 -4.67 2.54 -13.31
C PHE A 198 -4.77 1.36 -12.35
N ILE A 199 -5.75 0.48 -12.55
CA ILE A 199 -5.95 -0.72 -11.74
C ILE A 199 -5.65 -1.93 -12.60
N LEU A 200 -4.64 -2.69 -12.19
CA LEU A 200 -4.32 -4.00 -12.72
C LEU A 200 -4.70 -5.03 -11.65
N ASN A 201 -5.65 -5.91 -11.95
CA ASN A 201 -6.03 -6.96 -11.01
C ASN A 201 -6.42 -8.22 -11.78
N ALA A 202 -6.00 -9.38 -11.27
CA ALA A 202 -6.51 -10.65 -11.77
C ALA A 202 -8.01 -10.78 -11.41
N ALA A 203 -8.80 -11.39 -12.30
CA ALA A 203 -10.20 -11.72 -11.99
C ALA A 203 -10.30 -12.74 -10.84
N TYR A 204 -9.30 -13.63 -10.74
CA TYR A 204 -9.17 -14.66 -9.72
C TYR A 204 -7.85 -14.45 -8.97
N ASP A 205 -7.82 -13.44 -8.11
CA ASP A 205 -6.65 -13.14 -7.29
C ASP A 205 -6.44 -14.24 -6.23
N SER A 206 -5.20 -14.74 -6.13
CA SER A 206 -4.89 -15.87 -5.25
C SER A 206 -5.01 -15.52 -3.77
N ILE A 207 -4.80 -14.26 -3.38
CA ILE A 207 -4.94 -13.81 -1.99
C ILE A 207 -6.41 -13.64 -1.63
N GLN A 208 -7.23 -13.12 -2.55
CA GLN A 208 -8.68 -13.06 -2.36
C GLN A 208 -9.24 -14.47 -2.15
N ILE A 209 -8.93 -15.41 -3.06
CA ILE A 209 -9.37 -16.81 -2.97
C ILE A 209 -8.86 -17.50 -1.71
N LEU A 210 -7.60 -17.29 -1.33
CA LEU A 210 -7.03 -17.91 -0.12
C LEU A 210 -7.73 -17.47 1.17
N ILE A 211 -8.20 -16.22 1.24
CA ILE A 211 -8.88 -15.69 2.42
C ILE A 211 -10.36 -16.09 2.45
N GLU A 212 -10.96 -16.33 1.29
CA GLU A 212 -12.39 -16.61 1.13
C GLU A 212 -12.74 -18.09 0.87
N ASN A 213 -11.73 -18.96 0.80
CA ASN A 213 -11.90 -20.41 0.87
C ASN A 213 -11.96 -20.90 2.32
#